data_AF-A0A2G5U821-F1
#
_entry.id   AF-A0A2G5U821-F1
#
_cell.length_a   1.000
_cell.length_b   1.000
_cell.length_c   1.000
_cell.angle_alpha   90.00
_cell.angle_beta   90.00
_cell.angle_gamma   90.00
#
_symmetry.space_group_name_H-M   'P 1'
#
loop_
_entity.id
_entity.type
_entity.pdbx_description
1 polymer ?
#
loop_
_entity_poly.entity_id
_entity_poly.type
_entity_poly.pdbx_seq_one_letter_code
_entity_poly.pdbx_strand_id
1 'polypeptide(L)'
;MAYRIGQIHFYRGVNFGADNWLTFKKVTVESVTNDCGSSGSSVIDLKSVPSIFPSNSSTVVIIGWEKFMSSVIREMKRGFLDEARRNCHDEETRF
;
A
#
# COMPACT_ATOMS: atom_id res chain seq x y z
N MET A 1 10.45 -3.46 5.18
CA MET A 1 10.42 -2.05 5.63
C MET A 1 9.03 -1.64 6.14
N ALA A 2 7.95 -1.80 5.35
CA ALA A 2 6.57 -1.48 5.74
C ALA A 2 6.11 -2.07 7.09
N TYR A 3 6.46 -3.34 7.37
CA TYR A 3 6.20 -3.97 8.67
C TYR A 3 6.74 -3.16 9.86
N ARG A 4 8.01 -2.72 9.81
CA ARG A 4 8.60 -1.91 10.89
C ARG A 4 7.90 -0.57 11.07
N ILE A 5 7.42 0.04 9.99
CA ILE A 5 6.63 1.28 10.07
C ILE A 5 5.32 1.04 10.83
N GLY A 6 4.68 -0.12 10.64
CA GLY A 6 3.52 -0.55 11.43
C GLY A 6 3.81 -0.59 12.93
N GLN A 7 4.93 -1.18 13.34
CA GLN A 7 5.36 -1.23 14.74
C GLN A 7 5.57 0.18 15.32
N ILE A 8 6.20 1.07 14.55
CA ILE A 8 6.40 2.47 14.97
C ILE A 8 5.07 3.20 15.19
N HIS A 9 4.06 2.96 14.34
CA HIS A 9 2.74 3.57 14.50
C HIS A 9 2.06 3.13 15.79
N PHE A 10 2.24 1.87 16.20
CA PHE A 10 1.76 1.37 17.50
C PHE A 10 2.41 2.14 18.65
N TYR A 11 3.74 2.22 18.67
CA TYR A 11 4.46 2.94 19.74
C TYR A 11 4.18 4.45 19.78
N ARG A 12 3.78 5.04 18.66
CA ARG A 12 3.37 6.45 18.59
C ARG A 12 1.89 6.68 18.95
N GLY A 13 1.15 5.64 19.31
CA GLY A 13 -0.27 5.75 19.64
C GLY A 13 -1.14 6.17 18.45
N VAL A 14 -0.69 5.90 17.22
CA VAL A 14 -1.44 6.23 16.01
C VAL A 14 -2.46 5.14 15.72
N ASN A 15 -3.75 5.50 15.62
CA ASN A 15 -4.80 4.54 15.32
C ASN A 15 -4.65 3.95 13.91
N PHE A 16 -4.68 2.62 13.81
CA PHE A 16 -4.67 1.91 12.52
C PHE A 16 -6.08 1.82 11.90
N GLY A 17 -6.76 2.96 11.73
CA GLY A 17 -8.13 3.02 11.20
C GLY A 17 -8.20 2.76 9.70
N ALA A 18 -9.12 1.88 9.26
CA ALA A 18 -9.23 1.47 7.85
C ALA A 18 -9.42 2.68 6.91
N ASP A 19 -10.23 3.66 7.29
CA ASP A 19 -10.55 4.82 6.46
C ASP A 19 -9.31 5.70 6.18
N ASN A 20 -8.44 5.88 7.17
CA ASN A 20 -7.20 6.65 7.02
C ASN A 20 -6.26 5.98 6.02
N TRP A 21 -6.11 4.65 6.11
CA TRP A 21 -5.22 3.90 5.21
C TRP A 21 -5.78 3.75 3.80
N LEU A 22 -7.10 3.60 3.65
CA LEU A 22 -7.76 3.61 2.34
C LEU A 22 -7.66 4.99 1.67
N THR A 23 -7.80 6.07 2.44
CA THR A 23 -7.59 7.44 1.94
C THR A 23 -6.14 7.65 1.52
N PHE A 24 -5.18 7.22 2.36
CA PHE A 24 -3.75 7.29 2.05
C PHE A 24 -3.41 6.53 0.76
N LYS A 25 -3.94 5.32 0.60
CA LYS A 25 -3.80 4.53 -0.64
C LYS A 25 -4.32 5.30 -1.85
N LYS A 26 -5.56 5.79 -1.76
CA LYS A 26 -6.21 6.52 -2.85
C LYS A 26 -5.37 7.72 -3.30
N VAL A 27 -4.99 8.59 -2.35
CA VAL A 27 -4.17 9.78 -2.63
C VAL A 27 -2.83 9.40 -3.25
N THR A 28 -2.19 8.33 -2.78
CA THR A 28 -0.91 7.87 -3.34
C THR A 28 -1.06 7.39 -4.78
N VAL A 29 -2.06 6.56 -5.05
CA VAL A 29 -2.31 6.03 -6.40
C VAL A 29 -2.66 7.18 -7.35
N GLU A 30 -3.55 8.09 -6.94
CA GLU A 30 -3.91 9.28 -7.72
C GLU A 30 -2.69 10.16 -8.00
N SER A 31 -1.87 10.46 -6.98
CA SER A 31 -0.69 11.31 -7.16
C SER A 31 0.31 10.74 -8.16
N VAL A 32 0.59 9.43 -8.09
CA VAL A 32 1.60 8.81 -8.97
C VAL A 32 1.06 8.59 -10.39
N THR A 33 -0.26 8.44 -10.54
CA THR A 33 -0.90 8.18 -11.85
C THR A 33 -1.32 9.46 -12.57
N ASN A 34 -1.59 10.56 -11.85
CA ASN A 34 -1.88 11.87 -12.43
C ASN A 34 -0.67 12.44 -13.20
N ASP A 35 0.55 12.24 -12.69
CA ASP A 35 1.78 12.68 -13.37
C ASP A 35 2.07 11.88 -14.64
N CYS A 36 1.48 10.69 -14.78
CA CYS A 36 1.62 9.83 -15.96
C CYS A 36 0.73 10.25 -17.14
N GLY A 37 -0.18 11.22 -16.94
CA GLY A 37 -1.12 11.70 -17.96
C GLY A 37 -0.64 12.89 -18.80
N SER A 38 0.48 13.54 -18.43
CA SER A 38 0.90 14.82 -19.05
C SER A 38 2.25 14.79 -19.77
N SER A 39 3.11 13.80 -19.55
CA SER A 39 4.37 13.65 -20.31
C SER A 39 4.30 12.47 -21.26
N GLY A 40 4.57 12.74 -22.55
CA GLY A 40 4.48 11.80 -23.67
C GLY A 40 5.02 10.42 -23.33
N SER A 41 4.12 9.46 -23.15
CA SER A 41 4.46 8.06 -22.94
C SER A 41 5.08 7.52 -24.22
N SER A 42 6.40 7.35 -24.20
CA SER A 42 7.18 6.59 -25.16
C SER A 42 6.55 5.21 -25.32
N VAL A 43 6.05 4.95 -26.53
CA VAL A 43 5.44 3.70 -26.96
C VAL A 43 6.41 2.54 -26.69
N ILE A 44 6.15 1.77 -25.64
CA ILE A 44 6.76 0.45 -25.47
C ILE A 44 5.83 -0.51 -26.23
N ASP A 45 6.28 -0.97 -27.41
CA ASP A 45 5.52 -1.87 -28.29
C ASP A 45 5.39 -3.26 -27.65
N LEU A 46 4.34 -3.48 -26.86
CA LEU A 46 3.95 -4.77 -26.29
C LEU A 46 3.01 -5.51 -27.26
N LYS A 47 3.56 -6.03 -28.36
CA LYS A 47 2.78 -6.77 -29.38
C LYS A 47 2.73 -8.30 -29.23
N SER A 48 3.05 -8.89 -28.07
CA SER A 48 3.12 -10.36 -27.98
C SER A 48 2.53 -11.06 -26.74
N VAL A 49 1.69 -10.39 -25.94
CA VAL A 49 1.00 -11.05 -24.81
C VAL A 49 -0.52 -11.08 -25.05
N PRO A 50 -1.18 -12.26 -25.03
CA PRO A 50 -2.63 -12.37 -25.22
C PRO A 50 -3.39 -11.48 -24.23
N SER A 51 -4.27 -10.61 -24.76
CA SER A 51 -4.85 -9.49 -24.02
C SER A 51 -5.88 -9.92 -22.96
N ILE A 52 -5.42 -10.07 -21.72
CA ILE A 52 -6.28 -10.07 -20.53
C ILE A 52 -6.43 -8.65 -19.95
N PHE A 53 -5.64 -7.68 -20.45
CA PHE A 53 -5.62 -6.32 -19.92
C PHE A 53 -6.14 -5.30 -20.94
N PRO A 54 -6.90 -4.27 -20.51
CA PRO A 54 -7.34 -3.18 -21.37
C PRO A 54 -6.12 -2.51 -22.02
N SER A 55 -6.23 -2.17 -23.29
CA SER A 55 -5.18 -1.63 -24.19
C SER A 55 -4.55 -0.30 -23.77
N ASN A 56 -4.78 0.16 -22.54
CA ASN A 56 -4.42 1.47 -22.05
C ASN A 56 -3.29 1.29 -21.04
N SER A 57 -2.06 1.64 -21.42
CA SER A 57 -0.87 1.59 -20.55
C SER A 57 -1.13 2.20 -19.16
N SER A 58 -1.92 3.27 -19.10
CA SER A 58 -2.36 3.93 -17.86
C SER A 58 -3.16 3.01 -16.92
N THR A 59 -4.05 2.15 -17.42
CA THR A 59 -4.83 1.24 -16.59
C THR A 59 -3.97 0.18 -15.90
N VAL A 60 -2.94 -0.34 -16.60
CA VAL A 60 -2.00 -1.31 -16.01
C VAL A 60 -1.19 -0.67 -14.90
N VAL A 61 -0.74 0.58 -15.10
CA VAL A 61 -0.01 1.36 -14.08
C VAL A 61 -0.89 1.59 -12.85
N ILE A 62 -2.14 2.01 -13.03
CA ILE A 62 -3.10 2.20 -11.93
C ILE A 62 -3.30 0.90 -11.15
N ILE A 63 -3.59 -0.22 -11.84
CA ILE A 63 -3.78 -1.53 -11.19
C ILE A 63 -2.51 -1.98 -10.44
N GLY A 64 -1.33 -1.72 -11.01
CA GLY A 64 -0.04 -2.01 -10.39
C GLY A 64 0.11 -1.28 -9.06
N TRP A 65 -0.10 0.04 -9.06
CA TRP A 65 -0.02 0.87 -7.85
C TRP A 65 -1.11 0.53 -6.82
N GLU A 66 -2.32 0.25 -7.27
CA GLU A 66 -3.42 -0.24 -6.42
C GLU A 66 -3.02 -1.51 -5.64
N LYS A 67 -2.47 -2.51 -6.34
CA LYS A 67 -2.03 -3.77 -5.72
C LYS A 67 -0.80 -3.59 -4.83
N PHE A 68 0.15 -2.76 -5.27
CA PHE A 68 1.35 -2.45 -4.51
C PHE A 68 0.99 -1.78 -3.18
N MET A 69 0.21 -0.70 -3.21
CA MET A 69 -0.19 0.03 -2.00
C MET A 69 -1.05 -0.83 -1.06
N SER A 70 -1.90 -1.71 -1.60
CA SER A 70 -2.62 -2.70 -0.80
C SER A 70 -1.68 -3.63 -0.03
N SER A 71 -0.58 -4.04 -0.67
CA SER A 71 0.44 -4.88 -0.03
C SER A 71 1.24 -4.13 1.03
N VAL A 72 1.54 -2.85 0.81
CA VAL A 72 2.18 -1.98 1.80
C VAL A 72 1.31 -1.86 3.05
N ILE A 73 0.03 -1.51 2.90
CA ILE A 73 -0.91 -1.37 4.03
C ILE A 73 -1.06 -2.69 4.78
N ARG A 74 -1.13 -3.82 4.08
CA ARG A 74 -1.21 -5.15 4.71
C ARG A 74 0.00 -5.40 5.62
N GLU A 75 1.21 -5.14 5.13
CA GLU A 75 2.43 -5.35 5.93
C GLU A 75 2.53 -4.37 7.10
N MET A 76 2.12 -3.12 6.92
CA MET A 76 2.03 -2.15 8.01
C MET A 76 1.02 -2.59 9.09
N LYS A 77 -0.16 -3.04 8.67
CA LYS A 77 -1.19 -3.56 9.58
C LYS A 77 -0.67 -4.76 10.36
N ARG A 78 0.03 -5.67 9.69
CA ARG A 78 0.64 -6.84 10.31
C ARG A 78 1.62 -6.44 11.42
N GLY A 79 2.56 -5.52 11.12
CA GLY A 79 3.51 -5.02 12.11
C GLY A 79 2.86 -4.30 13.27
N PHE A 80 1.83 -3.50 13.02
CA PHE A 80 1.07 -2.83 14.07
C PHE A 80 0.40 -3.82 15.02
N LEU A 81 -0.31 -4.82 14.47
CA LEU A 81 -1.06 -5.80 15.27
C LEU A 81 -0.14 -6.79 16.00
N ASP A 82 0.96 -7.19 15.39
CA ASP A 82 1.94 -8.06 16.02
C ASP A 82 2.61 -7.36 17.21
N GLU A 83 2.89 -6.06 17.09
CA GLU A 83 3.42 -5.27 18.20
C GLU A 83 2.40 -5.10 19.32
N ALA A 84 1.14 -4.80 18.98
CA ALA A 84 0.05 -4.73 19.97
C ALA A 84 -0.09 -6.05 20.74
N ARG A 85 -0.08 -7.19 20.04
CA ARG A 85 -0.20 -8.51 20.66
C ARG A 85 0.96 -8.81 21.62
N ARG A 86 2.19 -8.49 21.21
CA ARG A 86 3.39 -8.68 22.05
C ARG A 86 3.30 -7.89 23.35
N ASN A 87 2.89 -6.62 23.27
CA ASN A 87 2.75 -5.76 24.45
C ASN A 87 1.61 -6.23 25.38
N CYS A 88 0.52 -6.80 24.85
CA CYS A 88 -0.52 -7.41 25.70
C CYS A 88 0.00 -8.62 26.50
N HIS A 89 0.82 -9.49 25.89
CA HIS A 89 1.40 -10.65 26.58
C HIS A 89 2.48 -10.24 27.60
N ASP A 90 3.26 -9.20 27.31
CA ASP A 90 4.25 -8.68 28.26
C ASP A 90 3.59 -8.12 29.54
N GLU A 91 2.38 -7.56 29.45
CA GLU A 91 1.61 -7.11 30.61
C GLU A 91 1.03 -8.27 31.43
N GLU A 92 0.62 -9.36 30.78
CA GLU A 92 0.09 -10.56 31.46
C GLU A 92 1.16 -11.33 32.25
N THR A 93 2.43 -11.25 31.83
CA THR A 93 3.56 -11.96 32.46
C THR A 93 4.23 -11.16 33.59
N ARG A 94 3.76 -9.94 33.88
CA ARG A 94 4.29 -9.05 34.94
C ARG A 94 3.55 -9.19 36.29
N PHE A 95 2.57 -10.08 36.37
CA PHE A 95 1.82 -10.42 37.58
C PHE A 95 2.13 -11.85 38.03
#